data_AF-A0A1X2H952-F1
#
_entry.id   AF-A0A1X2H952-F1
#
_cell.length_a   1.000
_cell.length_b   1.000
_cell.length_c   1.000
_cell.angle_alpha   90.00
_cell.angle_beta   90.00
_cell.angle_gamma   90.00
#
_symmetry.space_group_name_H-M   'P 1'
#
loop_
_entity.id
_entity.type
_entity.pdbx_description
1 polymer ?
#
loop_
_entity_poly.entity_id
_entity_poly.type
_entity_poly.pdbx_seq_one_letter_code
_entity_poly.pdbx_strand_id
1 'polypeptide(L)'
;MARHFTALLIFFLVATVPLVLANRHCGKNAWVAFTINWDDGRETCGDMIITSGKGSNTFPTTTAMRALSDCAFHNYGCTGSWQGDRWNFCCNKASDRRKGMHGSGNVEFSCSDGPYTCYDFRW
;
A
#
# COMPACT_ATOMS: atom_id res chain seq x y z
N MET A 1 13.48 52.21 -36.51
CA MET A 1 12.02 51.98 -36.35
C MET A 1 11.84 50.53 -35.92
N ALA A 2 11.10 50.33 -34.83
CA ALA A 2 10.77 49.13 -34.04
C ALA A 2 11.45 47.77 -34.32
N ARG A 3 12.09 47.26 -33.26
CA ARG A 3 12.72 45.94 -33.09
C ARG A 3 11.74 44.78 -33.22
N HIS A 4 12.19 43.69 -33.85
CA HIS A 4 11.51 42.40 -33.84
C HIS A 4 11.39 41.84 -32.41
N PHE A 5 10.15 41.63 -31.97
CA PHE A 5 9.82 40.94 -30.73
C PHE A 5 9.90 39.43 -30.98
N THR A 6 11.00 38.80 -30.60
CA THR A 6 11.06 37.34 -30.48
C THR A 6 10.47 36.94 -29.13
N ALA A 7 9.17 36.62 -29.12
CA ALA A 7 8.51 36.08 -27.94
C ALA A 7 8.99 34.64 -27.71
N LEU A 8 9.87 34.44 -26.72
CA LEU A 8 10.30 33.12 -26.25
C LEU A 8 9.14 32.51 -25.45
N LEU A 9 8.38 31.62 -26.07
CA LEU A 9 7.30 30.89 -25.41
C LEU A 9 7.91 29.74 -24.59
N ILE A 10 8.19 29.98 -23.31
CA ILE A 10 8.60 28.92 -22.36
C ILE A 10 7.33 28.20 -21.91
N PHE A 11 7.01 27.08 -22.55
CA PHE A 11 6.03 26.12 -22.04
C PHE A 11 6.61 25.43 -20.79
N PHE A 12 6.30 25.96 -19.61
CA PHE A 12 6.49 25.22 -18.36
C PHE A 12 5.44 24.10 -18.30
N LEU A 13 5.83 22.89 -18.74
CA LEU A 13 5.12 21.66 -18.41
C LEU A 13 5.33 21.37 -16.92
N VAL A 14 4.46 21.94 -16.07
CA VAL A 14 4.32 21.48 -14.69
C VAL A 14 3.63 20.13 -14.76
N ALA A 15 4.42 19.06 -14.85
CA ALA A 15 3.92 17.71 -14.60
C ALA A 15 3.41 17.70 -13.15
N THR A 16 2.09 17.74 -12.99
CA THR A 16 1.42 17.51 -11.71
C THR A 16 1.61 16.04 -11.36
N VAL A 17 2.78 15.69 -10.80
CA VAL A 17 2.92 14.44 -10.06
C VAL A 17 1.96 14.60 -8.88
N PRO A 18 0.95 13.74 -8.71
CA PRO A 18 0.16 13.75 -7.50
C PRO A 18 1.12 13.47 -6.36
N LEU A 19 1.54 14.52 -5.66
CA LEU A 19 2.25 14.44 -4.40
C LEU A 19 1.25 13.86 -3.41
N VAL A 20 1.25 12.54 -3.28
CA VAL A 20 0.61 11.87 -2.17
C VAL A 20 1.30 12.39 -0.92
N LEU A 21 0.63 13.30 -0.22
CA LEU A 21 1.13 13.90 1.02
C LEU A 21 1.21 12.80 2.06
N ALA A 22 2.42 12.35 2.36
CA ALA A 22 2.72 11.48 3.50
C ALA A 22 2.03 12.01 4.75
N ASN A 23 1.45 11.12 5.55
CA ASN A 23 0.79 11.50 6.79
C ASN A 23 1.88 11.96 7.78
N ARG A 24 1.93 13.27 8.01
CA ARG A 24 2.89 13.91 8.92
C ARG A 24 2.82 13.37 10.36
N HIS A 25 1.72 12.73 10.74
CA HIS A 25 1.53 12.15 12.06
C HIS A 25 2.14 10.75 12.20
N CYS A 26 2.54 10.12 11.09
CA CYS A 26 3.18 8.81 11.03
C CYS A 26 4.71 8.93 11.01
N GLY A 27 5.38 8.16 11.86
CA GLY A 27 6.86 8.17 11.95
C GLY A 27 7.57 7.15 11.06
N LYS A 28 6.84 6.14 10.57
CA LYS A 28 7.37 4.95 9.89
C LYS A 28 6.50 4.58 8.69
N ASN A 29 7.07 3.81 7.77
CA ASN A 29 6.34 3.26 6.64
C ASN A 29 6.90 1.89 6.20
N ALA A 30 6.06 1.09 5.54
CA ALA A 30 6.41 -0.20 4.97
C ALA A 30 5.75 -0.34 3.60
N TRP A 31 6.56 -0.54 2.57
CA TRP A 31 6.08 -1.04 1.28
C TRP A 31 5.88 -2.54 1.39
N VAL A 32 4.67 -2.97 1.10
CA VAL A 32 4.26 -4.37 1.15
C VAL A 32 3.97 -4.87 -0.25
N ALA A 33 4.34 -6.13 -0.50
CA ALA A 33 3.90 -6.88 -1.66
C ALA A 33 3.24 -8.16 -1.18
N PHE A 34 2.15 -8.57 -1.81
CA PHE A 34 1.37 -9.72 -1.39
C PHE A 34 0.88 -10.54 -2.56
N THR A 35 0.67 -11.83 -2.33
CA THR A 35 0.24 -12.82 -3.33
C THR A 35 -0.82 -13.73 -2.75
N ILE A 36 -1.89 -13.99 -3.49
CA ILE A 36 -2.90 -14.97 -3.11
C ILE A 36 -2.43 -16.37 -3.55
N ASN A 37 -2.19 -17.23 -2.56
CA ASN A 37 -1.71 -18.59 -2.77
C ASN A 37 -2.86 -19.60 -2.83
N TRP A 38 -3.96 -19.32 -2.13
CA TRP A 38 -5.08 -20.24 -1.98
C TRP A 38 -6.41 -19.50 -1.82
N ASP A 39 -7.48 -20.12 -2.31
CA ASP A 39 -8.85 -19.62 -2.31
C ASP A 39 -9.81 -20.81 -2.42
N ASP A 40 -10.77 -20.92 -1.52
CA ASP A 40 -11.72 -22.05 -1.43
C ASP A 40 -13.19 -21.64 -1.48
N GLY A 41 -13.46 -20.36 -1.77
CA GLY A 41 -14.82 -19.80 -1.79
C GLY A 41 -15.34 -19.34 -0.43
N ARG A 42 -14.63 -19.60 0.67
CA ARG A 42 -14.90 -19.03 2.01
C ARG A 42 -13.83 -18.04 2.43
N GLU A 43 -12.58 -18.38 2.14
CA GLU A 43 -11.42 -17.58 2.48
C GLU A 43 -10.52 -17.38 1.28
N THR A 44 -9.72 -16.33 1.35
CA THR A 44 -8.67 -16.03 0.39
C THR A 44 -7.38 -15.80 1.18
N CYS A 45 -6.41 -16.68 0.99
CA CYS A 45 -5.18 -16.72 1.77
C CYS A 45 -3.94 -16.56 0.91
N GLY A 46 -2.87 -16.05 1.50
CA GLY A 46 -1.67 -15.69 0.80
C GLY A 46 -0.54 -15.30 1.72
N ASP A 47 0.52 -14.78 1.10
CA ASP A 47 1.68 -14.26 1.82
C ASP A 47 1.84 -12.77 1.50
N MET A 48 2.18 -11.98 2.51
CA MET A 48 2.67 -10.62 2.38
C MET A 48 4.14 -10.57 2.79
N ILE A 49 4.96 -9.85 2.04
CA ILE A 49 6.34 -9.51 2.39
C ILE A 49 6.49 -8.00 2.48
N ILE A 50 7.50 -7.57 3.24
CA ILE A 50 7.90 -6.16 3.28
C ILE A 50 9.08 -5.97 2.32
N THR A 51 8.92 -5.12 1.32
CA THR A 51 9.94 -4.89 0.29
C THR A 51 10.87 -3.73 0.64
N SER A 52 10.38 -2.72 1.35
CA SER A 52 11.18 -1.56 1.79
C SER A 52 10.41 -0.72 2.82
N GLY A 53 11.02 0.35 3.33
CA GLY A 53 10.35 1.34 4.18
C GLY A 53 11.11 1.67 5.47
N LYS A 54 10.83 2.85 6.02
CA LYS A 54 11.46 3.34 7.25
C LYS A 54 10.88 2.61 8.46
N GLY A 55 11.74 1.87 9.17
CA GLY A 55 11.34 1.14 10.38
C GLY A 55 10.50 -0.11 10.10
N SER A 56 10.48 -0.59 8.85
CA SER A 56 9.74 -1.76 8.38
C SER A 56 10.00 -3.04 9.17
N ASN A 57 11.20 -3.21 9.72
CA ASN A 57 11.55 -4.31 10.62
C ASN A 57 10.72 -4.36 11.92
N THR A 58 9.97 -3.30 12.22
CA THR A 58 9.06 -3.21 13.37
C THR A 58 7.59 -3.15 12.95
N PHE A 59 7.25 -3.57 11.72
CA PHE A 59 5.90 -3.53 11.20
C PHE A 59 4.96 -4.48 11.98
N PRO A 60 3.99 -3.97 12.76
CA PRO A 60 3.23 -4.81 13.67
C PRO A 60 2.24 -5.73 12.95
N THR A 61 2.05 -6.96 13.46
CA THR A 61 1.01 -7.89 12.98
C THR A 61 -0.38 -7.25 12.91
N THR A 62 -0.76 -6.48 13.93
CA THR A 62 -2.06 -5.78 13.96
C THR A 62 -2.19 -4.73 12.87
N THR A 63 -1.09 -4.10 12.47
CA THR A 63 -1.08 -3.14 11.36
C THR A 63 -1.16 -3.86 10.02
N ALA A 64 -0.37 -4.91 9.81
CA ALA A 64 -0.46 -5.76 8.61
C ALA A 64 -1.89 -6.27 8.40
N MET A 65 -2.50 -6.81 9.46
CA MET A 65 -3.85 -7.35 9.46
C MET A 65 -4.92 -6.32 9.06
N ARG A 66 -4.91 -5.14 9.69
CA ARG A 66 -5.89 -4.10 9.40
C ARG A 66 -5.66 -3.45 8.04
N ALA A 67 -4.40 -3.14 7.69
CA ALA A 67 -4.10 -2.51 6.41
C ALA A 67 -4.44 -3.42 5.20
N LEU A 68 -4.12 -4.72 5.26
CA LEU A 68 -4.52 -5.66 4.21
C LEU A 68 -6.04 -5.78 4.12
N SER A 69 -6.71 -5.96 5.26
CA SER A 69 -8.18 -6.01 5.33
C SER A 69 -8.79 -4.79 4.64
N ASP A 70 -8.41 -3.61 5.09
CA ASP A 70 -9.15 -2.40 4.79
C ASP A 70 -8.76 -1.83 3.41
N CYS A 71 -7.49 -1.98 3.01
CA CYS A 71 -6.93 -1.33 1.82
C CYS A 71 -6.76 -2.26 0.61
N ALA A 72 -6.55 -3.57 0.81
CA ALA A 72 -6.43 -4.52 -0.30
C ALA A 72 -7.68 -5.39 -0.47
N PHE A 73 -8.36 -5.71 0.63
CA PHE A 73 -9.49 -6.63 0.68
C PHE A 73 -10.80 -5.95 1.12
N HIS A 74 -11.04 -4.68 0.81
CA HIS A 74 -12.34 -4.02 0.98
C HIS A 74 -13.03 -4.21 2.36
N ASN A 75 -12.26 -4.24 3.45
CA ASN A 75 -12.71 -4.52 4.82
C ASN A 75 -13.27 -5.93 5.06
N TYR A 76 -12.86 -6.93 4.26
CA TYR A 76 -13.29 -8.32 4.44
C TYR A 76 -12.70 -8.98 5.71
N GLY A 77 -11.86 -8.30 6.49
CA GLY A 77 -11.32 -8.84 7.73
C GLY A 77 -10.29 -9.92 7.46
N CYS A 78 -9.04 -9.64 7.83
CA CYS A 78 -7.93 -10.58 7.67
C CYS A 78 -7.44 -11.07 9.03
N THR A 79 -6.86 -12.25 9.04
CA THR A 79 -6.08 -12.81 10.16
C THR A 79 -4.75 -13.31 9.61
N GLY A 80 -3.76 -13.54 10.47
CA GLY A 80 -2.47 -14.02 10.03
C GLY A 80 -1.35 -13.87 11.05
N SER A 81 -0.17 -14.35 10.68
CA SER A 81 1.02 -14.29 11.52
C SER A 81 2.31 -14.25 10.70
N TRP A 82 3.37 -13.72 11.29
CA TRP A 82 4.70 -13.74 10.68
C TRP A 82 5.32 -15.13 10.78
N GLN A 83 5.79 -15.64 9.65
CA GLN A 83 6.59 -16.85 9.51
C GLN A 83 7.89 -16.45 8.80
N GLY A 84 8.93 -16.16 9.58
CA GLY A 84 10.18 -15.60 9.03
C GLY A 84 9.96 -14.18 8.49
N ASP A 85 10.23 -13.97 7.22
CA ASP A 85 10.09 -12.70 6.49
C ASP A 85 8.72 -12.51 5.84
N ARG A 86 7.83 -13.51 5.94
CA ARG A 86 6.50 -13.51 5.35
C ARG A 86 5.43 -13.38 6.41
N TRP A 87 4.39 -12.63 6.13
CA TRP A 87 3.16 -12.60 6.90
C TRP A 87 2.11 -13.42 6.15
N ASN A 88 1.77 -14.59 6.69
CA ASN A 88 0.81 -15.48 6.08
C ASN A 88 -0.58 -15.02 6.51
N PHE A 89 -1.41 -14.62 5.55
CA PHE A 89 -2.71 -14.04 5.79
C PHE A 89 -3.84 -14.93 5.26
N CYS A 90 -5.00 -14.81 5.90
CA CYS A 90 -6.27 -15.32 5.43
C CYS A 90 -7.33 -14.26 5.68
N CYS A 91 -8.06 -13.89 4.62
CA CYS A 91 -9.16 -12.94 4.70
C CYS A 91 -10.47 -13.63 4.30
N ASN A 92 -11.62 -13.13 4.78
CA ASN A 92 -12.90 -13.61 4.27
C ASN A 92 -12.97 -13.41 2.75
N LYS A 93 -13.74 -14.27 2.07
CA LYS A 93 -13.82 -14.29 0.62
C LYS A 93 -14.24 -12.94 0.04
N ALA A 94 -13.29 -12.32 -0.68
CA ALA A 94 -13.57 -11.23 -1.60
C ALA A 94 -13.85 -11.81 -2.99
N SER A 95 -15.02 -11.50 -3.57
CA SER A 95 -15.47 -12.11 -4.83
C SER A 95 -14.57 -11.81 -6.05
N ASP A 96 -13.82 -10.71 -5.98
CA ASP A 96 -12.91 -10.20 -7.00
C ASP A 96 -11.44 -10.58 -6.75
N ARG A 97 -11.15 -11.34 -5.70
CA ARG A 97 -9.81 -11.79 -5.33
C ARG A 97 -9.67 -13.28 -5.57
N ARG A 98 -8.64 -13.71 -6.28
CA ARG A 98 -8.45 -15.09 -6.73
C ARG A 98 -7.00 -15.53 -6.59
N LYS A 99 -6.79 -16.83 -6.45
CA LYS A 99 -5.46 -17.45 -6.47
C LYS A 99 -4.64 -16.96 -7.67
N GLY A 100 -3.39 -16.59 -7.40
CA GLY A 100 -2.43 -16.10 -8.40
C GLY A 100 -2.48 -14.58 -8.63
N MET A 101 -3.39 -13.85 -7.99
CA MET A 101 -3.32 -12.39 -8.00
C MET A 101 -2.21 -11.90 -7.07
N HIS A 102 -1.57 -10.81 -7.47
CA HIS A 102 -0.50 -10.14 -6.73
C HIS A 102 -0.92 -8.70 -6.47
N GLY A 103 -0.41 -8.12 -5.41
CA GLY A 103 -0.65 -6.71 -5.15
C GLY A 103 0.48 -6.09 -4.35
N SER A 104 0.42 -4.77 -4.23
CA SER A 104 1.38 -3.99 -3.46
C SER A 104 0.73 -2.74 -2.91
N GLY A 105 1.35 -2.15 -1.89
CA GLY A 105 0.94 -0.87 -1.34
C GLY A 105 1.96 -0.35 -0.34
N ASN A 106 1.79 0.90 0.08
CA ASN A 106 2.57 1.51 1.15
C ASN A 106 1.66 1.71 2.36
N VAL A 107 2.14 1.26 3.53
CA VAL A 107 1.47 1.45 4.80
C VAL A 107 2.33 2.34 5.68
N GLU A 108 1.83 3.53 5.99
CA GLU A 108 2.40 4.36 7.05
C GLU A 108 1.86 3.91 8.40
N PHE A 109 2.72 3.85 9.41
CA PHE A 109 2.37 3.32 10.73
C PHE A 109 3.14 4.02 11.84
N SER A 110 2.83 3.64 13.10
CA SER A 110 3.30 4.36 14.28
C SER A 110 2.87 5.83 14.22
N CYS A 111 1.57 6.03 13.98
CA CYS A 111 0.98 7.34 13.82
C CYS A 111 0.35 7.84 15.12
N SER A 112 0.34 9.16 15.29
CA SER A 112 -0.26 9.81 16.48
C SER A 112 -1.76 10.08 16.34
N ASP A 113 -2.28 10.00 15.12
CA ASP A 113 -3.67 10.29 14.74
C ASP A 113 -4.47 9.03 14.37
N GLY A 114 -3.85 7.85 14.43
CA GLY A 114 -4.48 6.60 14.06
C GLY A 114 -3.51 5.42 14.05
N PRO A 115 -4.00 4.20 13.78
CA PRO A 115 -3.15 3.02 13.76
C PRO A 115 -2.23 2.98 12.53
N TYR A 116 -2.70 3.43 11.36
CA TYR A 116 -1.97 3.42 10.10
C TYR A 116 -2.63 4.32 9.04
N THR A 117 -1.97 4.52 7.91
CA THR A 117 -2.53 5.11 6.68
C THR A 117 -2.07 4.32 5.47
N CYS A 118 -2.96 4.08 4.50
CA CYS A 118 -2.66 3.32 3.28
C CYS A 118 -2.49 4.24 2.07
N TYR A 119 -1.49 3.93 1.26
CA TYR A 119 -1.23 4.60 -0.02
C TYR A 119 -0.89 3.59 -1.10
N ASP A 120 -1.18 3.95 -2.35
CA ASP A 120 -0.73 3.23 -3.54
C ASP A 120 -1.09 1.73 -3.58
N PHE A 121 -2.16 1.33 -2.88
CA PHE A 121 -2.66 -0.04 -2.89
C PHE A 121 -3.22 -0.38 -4.28
N ARG A 122 -2.66 -1.44 -4.87
CA ARG A 122 -3.03 -1.94 -6.19
C ARG A 122 -2.91 -3.46 -6.27
N TRP A 123 -3.72 -4.03 -7.15
CA TRP A 123 -3.74 -5.43 -7.57
C TRP A 123 -3.31 -5.56 -9.02
#